data_AF-A0A369XVY2-F1
#
_entry.id   AF-A0A369XVY2-F1
#
_cell.length_a   1.000
_cell.length_b   1.000
_cell.length_c   1.000
_cell.angle_alpha   90.00
_cell.angle_beta   90.00
_cell.angle_gamma   90.00
#
_symmetry.space_group_name_H-M   'P 1'
#
loop_
_entity.id
_entity.type
_entity.pdbx_description
1 polymer ?
#
loop_
_entity_poly.entity_id
_entity_poly.type
_entity_poly.pdbx_seq_one_letter_code
_entity_poly.pdbx_strand_id
1 'polypeptide(L)'
;MKTMRMLKLAALSVALAASMGLAHSADCVNGVTAGLSTSDVTYGVNGPGSGPYVDANGCFGYMSGNDDNTDLNNAAVAAGWGNGFLQADKSDSAGSAIPLFGGTFTFTLVPSALSTSGTYTLSATDNNGASAPNFPINLDFVLVLKGGPGYAGWYFNDVGFDSSGGGAWAIQFLNPGNQIPALSHMSVYVREGDDGGGGGGNVPEPSALALASLALLGAYATRRRKV
;
A
#
# COMPACT_ATOMS: atom_id res chain seq x y z
N MET A 1 28.38 71.76 -8.76
CA MET A 1 27.78 72.09 -7.46
C MET A 1 26.56 71.20 -7.25
N LYS A 2 26.51 70.44 -6.14
CA LYS A 2 25.34 69.76 -5.54
C LYS A 2 24.68 68.64 -6.37
N THR A 3 24.25 67.48 -5.87
CA THR A 3 24.46 66.62 -4.68
C THR A 3 23.49 65.44 -4.86
N MET A 4 23.89 64.20 -4.51
CA MET A 4 23.01 63.11 -3.98
C MET A 4 21.92 62.51 -4.91
N ARG A 5 21.57 61.21 -4.97
CA ARG A 5 21.55 60.05 -4.05
C ARG A 5 21.63 58.76 -4.91
N MET A 6 22.48 57.78 -4.63
CA MET A 6 22.26 56.64 -3.72
C MET A 6 20.98 55.81 -3.95
N LEU A 7 21.22 54.56 -4.39
CA LEU A 7 20.67 53.27 -3.93
C LEU A 7 19.16 53.01 -4.02
N LYS A 8 18.85 51.73 -4.34
CA LYS A 8 17.63 50.91 -4.13
C LYS A 8 17.22 50.27 -5.46
N LEU A 9 16.87 49.00 -5.58
CA LEU A 9 16.69 47.91 -4.62
C LEU A 9 16.71 46.63 -5.48
N ALA A 10 17.38 45.58 -5.04
CA ALA A 10 17.18 44.24 -5.60
C ALA A 10 15.73 43.81 -5.33
N ALA A 11 15.02 43.36 -6.36
CA ALA A 11 13.74 42.68 -6.20
C ALA A 11 13.82 41.30 -6.85
N LEU A 12 14.05 40.35 -5.95
CA LEU A 12 13.81 38.92 -6.03
C LEU A 12 12.45 38.62 -6.67
N SER A 13 12.39 37.70 -7.63
CA SER A 13 11.14 37.09 -8.09
C SER A 13 11.40 35.63 -8.46
N VAL A 14 11.45 34.79 -7.44
CA VAL A 14 11.31 33.33 -7.57
C VAL A 14 9.83 33.07 -7.82
N ALA A 15 9.45 32.75 -9.05
CA ALA A 15 8.09 32.39 -9.39
C ALA A 15 7.92 30.87 -9.32
N LEU A 16 7.26 30.46 -8.23
CA LEU A 16 6.41 29.28 -8.02
C LEU A 16 6.53 28.12 -9.04
N ALA A 17 7.11 27.02 -8.56
CA ALA A 17 6.73 25.67 -8.97
C ALA A 17 5.47 25.26 -8.20
N ALA A 18 4.43 24.79 -8.90
CA ALA A 18 3.50 23.74 -8.49
C ALA A 18 2.28 23.71 -9.41
N SER A 19 2.28 22.81 -10.39
CA SER A 19 1.03 22.34 -10.99
C SER A 19 1.20 20.89 -11.45
N MET A 20 1.24 19.98 -10.48
CA MET A 20 0.81 18.60 -10.70
C MET A 20 -0.37 18.37 -9.77
N GLY A 21 -1.56 18.68 -10.26
CA GLY A 21 -2.79 18.18 -9.68
C GLY A 21 -2.96 16.72 -10.11
N LEU A 22 -2.33 15.81 -9.37
CA LEU A 22 -2.70 14.40 -9.39
C LEU A 22 -3.70 14.21 -8.26
N ALA A 23 -4.89 13.70 -8.60
CA ALA A 23 -5.90 13.31 -7.64
C ALA A 23 -5.28 12.31 -6.66
N HIS A 24 -5.04 12.76 -5.42
CA HIS A 24 -4.71 11.87 -4.32
C HIS A 24 -5.96 11.04 -4.03
N SER A 25 -5.92 9.74 -4.32
CA SER A 25 -6.69 8.78 -3.53
C SER A 25 -6.24 8.95 -2.10
N ALA A 26 -7.19 9.15 -1.20
CA ALA A 26 -6.93 9.40 0.19
C ALA A 26 -6.38 8.15 0.86
N ASP A 27 -5.07 7.98 0.75
CA ASP A 27 -4.28 7.19 1.67
C ASP A 27 -4.47 7.77 3.06
N CYS A 28 -4.76 6.92 4.05
CA CYS A 28 -4.74 7.31 5.47
C CYS A 28 -3.40 7.91 5.95
N VAL A 29 -2.39 7.94 5.06
CA VAL A 29 -1.03 8.46 5.26
C VAL A 29 -1.00 10.00 5.46
N ASN A 30 -2.09 10.73 5.23
CA ASN A 30 -2.18 12.16 5.60
C ASN A 30 -3.58 12.60 6.09
N GLY A 31 -4.17 11.83 7.00
CA GLY A 31 -5.05 12.40 8.04
C GLY A 31 -6.46 12.87 7.67
N VAL A 32 -7.03 12.55 6.49
CA VAL A 32 -8.46 12.84 6.25
C VAL A 32 -9.14 11.77 5.40
N THR A 33 -9.67 10.73 6.03
CA THR A 33 -10.69 9.83 5.44
C THR A 33 -11.51 9.15 6.54
N ALA A 34 -12.70 9.68 6.84
CA ALA A 34 -13.80 9.01 7.55
C ALA A 34 -13.46 8.18 8.82
N GLY A 35 -12.44 8.56 9.60
CA GLY A 35 -12.07 7.85 10.84
C GLY A 35 -11.27 6.55 10.65
N LEU A 36 -10.74 6.30 9.45
CA LEU A 36 -9.91 5.12 9.16
C LEU A 36 -8.46 5.30 9.64
N SER A 37 -7.88 4.21 10.11
CA SER A 37 -6.47 4.08 10.50
C SER A 37 -5.84 2.84 9.86
N THR A 38 -4.55 2.90 9.55
CA THR A 38 -3.77 1.72 9.12
C THR A 38 -3.74 0.63 10.17
N SER A 39 -3.89 0.98 11.45
CA SER A 39 -3.97 0.06 12.58
C SER A 39 -5.34 -0.63 12.75
N ASP A 40 -6.34 -0.25 11.95
CA ASP A 40 -7.67 -0.87 12.03
C ASP A 40 -7.66 -2.30 11.48
N VAL A 41 -6.70 -2.62 10.62
CA VAL A 41 -6.47 -3.97 10.11
C VAL A 41 -5.00 -4.30 10.27
N THR A 42 -4.74 -5.48 10.84
CA THR A 42 -3.39 -5.99 11.02
C THR A 42 -3.20 -7.30 10.27
N TYR A 43 -1.94 -7.69 10.10
CA TYR A 43 -1.57 -8.95 9.48
C TYR A 43 -0.34 -9.56 10.17
N GLY A 44 -0.30 -10.88 10.25
CA GLY A 44 0.81 -11.68 10.73
C GLY A 44 0.82 -13.04 10.04
N VAL A 45 2.03 -13.54 9.78
CA VAL A 45 2.27 -14.91 9.33
C VAL A 45 1.85 -15.91 10.42
N ASN A 46 1.36 -17.08 10.02
CA ASN A 46 0.87 -18.14 10.90
C ASN A 46 -0.44 -17.85 11.68
N GLY A 47 -1.18 -16.81 11.29
CA GLY A 47 -2.56 -16.60 11.70
C GLY A 47 -2.76 -15.91 13.05
N PRO A 48 -4.02 -15.73 13.48
CA PRO A 48 -4.33 -15.02 14.70
C PRO A 48 -3.89 -15.83 15.93
N GLY A 49 -2.89 -15.33 16.66
CA GLY A 49 -2.36 -15.87 17.91
C GLY A 49 -0.88 -16.23 17.88
N SER A 50 -0.20 -16.06 16.74
CA SER A 50 1.21 -16.39 16.56
C SER A 50 2.00 -15.17 16.04
N GLY A 51 3.05 -14.77 16.77
CA GLY A 51 3.97 -13.70 16.35
C GLY A 51 3.45 -12.25 16.48
N PRO A 52 4.30 -11.25 16.17
CA PRO A 52 3.90 -9.84 16.11
C PRO A 52 3.12 -9.56 14.83
N TYR A 53 1.97 -8.89 14.96
CA TYR A 53 1.25 -8.36 13.79
C TYR A 53 1.85 -7.03 13.35
N VAL A 54 1.72 -6.74 12.06
CA VAL A 54 2.01 -5.44 11.46
C VAL A 54 0.70 -4.76 11.07
N ASP A 55 0.67 -3.43 11.22
CA ASP A 55 -0.40 -2.59 10.69
C ASP A 55 -0.32 -2.55 9.16
N ALA A 56 -1.42 -2.17 8.51
CA ALA A 56 -1.41 -1.92 7.07
C ALA A 56 -0.42 -0.81 6.67
N ASN A 57 0.13 -0.89 5.47
CA ASN A 57 0.97 0.18 4.91
C ASN A 57 0.13 1.39 4.46
N GLY A 58 -1.14 1.15 4.10
CA GLY A 58 -2.08 2.19 3.70
C GLY A 58 -3.54 1.75 3.89
N CYS A 59 -4.46 2.71 3.87
CA CYS A 59 -5.88 2.43 3.73
C CYS A 59 -6.56 3.44 2.81
N PHE A 60 -7.61 3.00 2.10
CA PHE A 60 -8.45 3.86 1.26
C PHE A 60 -9.82 4.08 1.90
N GLY A 61 -10.35 5.29 1.69
CA GLY A 61 -11.60 5.78 2.27
C GLY A 61 -12.88 5.04 1.88
N TYR A 62 -13.96 5.32 2.61
CA TYR A 62 -15.28 4.75 2.35
C TYR A 62 -15.75 4.95 0.90
N MET A 63 -15.89 3.84 0.16
CA MET A 63 -16.46 3.78 -1.18
C MET A 63 -17.88 3.24 -1.11
N SER A 64 -18.82 3.90 -1.80
CA SER A 64 -20.21 3.44 -1.86
C SER A 64 -20.34 2.24 -2.81
N GLY A 65 -21.22 1.30 -2.49
CA GLY A 65 -21.48 0.13 -3.32
C GLY A 65 -20.79 -1.13 -2.78
N ASN A 66 -20.55 -2.07 -3.68
CA ASN A 66 -19.80 -3.31 -3.43
C ASN A 66 -18.39 -3.15 -3.96
N ASP A 67 -17.44 -3.85 -3.33
CA ASP A 67 -16.10 -4.00 -3.86
C ASP A 67 -16.08 -5.02 -5.00
N ASP A 68 -15.25 -4.73 -6.01
CA ASP A 68 -14.89 -5.66 -7.07
C ASP A 68 -13.47 -5.37 -7.60
N ASN A 69 -12.98 -6.24 -8.50
CA ASN A 69 -11.67 -6.08 -9.13
C ASN A 69 -11.53 -4.76 -9.90
N THR A 70 -12.61 -4.26 -10.51
CA THR A 70 -12.57 -3.03 -11.31
C THR A 70 -12.32 -1.84 -10.40
N ASP A 71 -13.00 -1.80 -9.26
CA ASP A 71 -12.86 -0.75 -8.27
C ASP A 71 -11.47 -0.72 -7.64
N LEU A 72 -10.93 -1.89 -7.25
CA LEU A 72 -9.59 -1.97 -6.66
C LEU A 72 -8.48 -1.63 -7.64
N ASN A 73 -8.71 -1.84 -8.94
CA ASN A 73 -7.76 -1.49 -10.00
C ASN A 73 -8.10 -0.17 -10.70
N ASN A 74 -9.04 0.61 -10.17
CA ASN A 74 -9.39 1.90 -10.75
C ASN A 74 -8.22 2.90 -10.60
N ALA A 75 -8.22 3.94 -11.42
CA ALA A 75 -7.12 4.90 -11.45
C ALA A 75 -6.90 5.65 -10.12
N ALA A 76 -7.92 5.74 -9.25
CA ALA A 76 -7.79 6.37 -7.96
C ALA A 76 -6.97 5.46 -7.02
N VAL A 77 -7.42 4.24 -6.77
CA VAL A 77 -6.69 3.28 -5.92
C VAL A 77 -5.32 2.95 -6.52
N ALA A 78 -5.23 2.81 -7.84
CA ALA A 78 -3.98 2.52 -8.53
C ALA A 78 -2.95 3.65 -8.47
N ALA A 79 -3.35 4.91 -8.24
CA ALA A 79 -2.41 6.01 -8.05
C ALA A 79 -1.64 5.89 -6.71
N GLY A 80 -2.26 5.30 -5.69
CA GLY A 80 -1.63 5.04 -4.39
C GLY A 80 -0.91 3.69 -4.35
N TRP A 81 -1.58 2.62 -4.77
CA TRP A 81 -1.12 1.24 -4.51
C TRP A 81 -0.71 0.49 -5.77
N GLY A 82 -0.81 1.09 -6.95
CA GLY A 82 -0.61 0.42 -8.23
C GLY A 82 -1.80 -0.46 -8.65
N ASN A 83 -1.67 -1.13 -9.79
CA ASN A 83 -2.71 -2.00 -10.37
C ASN A 83 -2.31 -3.48 -10.30
N GLY A 84 -3.10 -4.35 -10.94
CA GLY A 84 -2.82 -5.78 -11.07
C GLY A 84 -3.36 -6.64 -9.94
N PHE A 85 -4.20 -6.09 -9.06
CA PHE A 85 -4.82 -6.84 -7.99
C PHE A 85 -5.87 -7.81 -8.54
N LEU A 86 -5.80 -9.06 -8.08
CA LEU A 86 -6.75 -10.12 -8.38
C LEU A 86 -7.50 -10.49 -7.09
N GLN A 87 -8.83 -10.51 -7.14
CA GLN A 87 -9.64 -11.04 -6.06
C GLN A 87 -9.27 -12.50 -5.80
N ALA A 88 -8.70 -12.75 -4.62
CA ALA A 88 -8.22 -14.06 -4.20
C ALA A 88 -9.33 -14.85 -3.51
N ASP A 89 -10.06 -14.20 -2.59
CA ASP A 89 -11.21 -14.80 -1.91
C ASP A 89 -12.16 -13.74 -1.35
N LYS A 90 -13.36 -14.18 -0.98
CA LYS A 90 -14.39 -13.38 -0.33
C LYS A 90 -15.18 -14.22 0.66
N SER A 91 -15.41 -13.70 1.86
CA SER A 91 -16.01 -14.47 2.95
C SER A 91 -17.45 -14.93 2.70
N ASP A 92 -18.16 -14.32 1.73
CA ASP A 92 -19.52 -14.69 1.33
C ASP A 92 -19.60 -15.42 -0.03
N SER A 93 -18.45 -15.64 -0.70
CA SER A 93 -18.36 -16.39 -1.94
C SER A 93 -16.96 -16.97 -2.12
N ALA A 94 -16.87 -18.29 -2.31
CA ALA A 94 -15.57 -18.96 -2.46
C ALA A 94 -14.72 -18.37 -3.59
N GLY A 95 -13.45 -18.17 -3.28
CA GLY A 95 -12.41 -17.71 -4.18
C GLY A 95 -12.15 -18.70 -5.30
N SER A 96 -11.66 -18.17 -6.41
CA SER A 96 -11.22 -18.97 -7.55
C SER A 96 -9.72 -19.12 -7.55
N ALA A 97 -9.24 -20.13 -8.25
CA ALA A 97 -7.83 -20.29 -8.50
C ALA A 97 -7.31 -19.12 -9.36
N ILE A 98 -6.26 -18.44 -8.91
CA ILE A 98 -5.68 -17.26 -9.58
C ILE A 98 -4.22 -17.50 -9.97
N PRO A 99 -3.76 -16.93 -11.10
CA PRO A 99 -2.37 -17.04 -11.52
C PRO A 99 -1.49 -16.05 -10.75
N LEU A 100 -0.44 -16.55 -10.10
CA LEU A 100 0.61 -15.77 -9.45
C LEU A 100 1.93 -16.54 -9.55
N PHE A 101 3.07 -15.86 -9.64
CA PHE A 101 4.43 -16.43 -9.67
C PHE A 101 4.61 -17.55 -10.71
N GLY A 102 3.95 -17.40 -11.88
CA GLY A 102 3.94 -18.43 -12.92
C GLY A 102 3.21 -19.73 -12.56
N GLY A 103 2.55 -19.77 -11.39
CA GLY A 103 1.75 -20.87 -10.88
C GLY A 103 0.29 -20.49 -10.68
N THR A 104 -0.46 -21.34 -9.97
CA THR A 104 -1.89 -21.14 -9.67
C THR A 104 -2.16 -21.36 -8.19
N PHE A 105 -2.81 -20.39 -7.54
CA PHE A 105 -3.08 -20.41 -6.11
C PHE A 105 -4.58 -20.29 -5.83
N THR A 106 -5.07 -20.99 -4.82
CA THR A 106 -6.43 -20.79 -4.27
C THR A 106 -6.31 -20.28 -2.86
N PHE A 107 -6.85 -19.10 -2.59
CA PHE A 107 -6.87 -18.51 -1.25
C PHE A 107 -8.17 -18.85 -0.53
N THR A 108 -8.12 -18.83 0.80
CA THR A 108 -9.29 -19.00 1.67
C THR A 108 -9.19 -18.00 2.82
N LEU A 109 -10.22 -17.17 2.93
CA LEU A 109 -10.36 -16.07 3.85
C LEU A 109 -11.55 -16.34 4.77
N VAL A 110 -11.28 -16.42 6.06
CA VAL A 110 -12.29 -16.73 7.07
C VAL A 110 -12.27 -15.68 8.18
N PRO A 111 -13.23 -14.74 8.21
CA PRO A 111 -13.41 -13.86 9.35
C PRO A 111 -14.01 -14.63 10.53
N SER A 112 -13.61 -14.26 11.76
CA SER A 112 -14.10 -14.91 12.99
C SER A 112 -15.57 -14.63 13.29
N ALA A 113 -16.09 -13.49 12.80
CA ALA A 113 -17.48 -13.06 12.96
C ALA A 113 -17.83 -11.99 11.92
N LEU A 114 -19.12 -11.88 11.59
CA LEU A 114 -19.67 -10.77 10.81
C LEU A 114 -20.12 -9.65 11.78
N SER A 115 -19.15 -8.95 12.38
CA SER A 115 -19.34 -7.96 13.47
C SER A 115 -18.71 -6.61 13.11
N THR A 116 -18.56 -5.69 14.06
CA THR A 116 -17.82 -4.42 13.87
C THR A 116 -16.30 -4.59 14.06
N SER A 117 -15.86 -5.69 14.67
CA SER A 117 -14.44 -6.05 14.83
C SER A 117 -14.29 -7.55 15.03
N GLY A 118 -13.09 -8.08 14.76
CA GLY A 118 -12.77 -9.49 14.97
C GLY A 118 -11.36 -9.85 14.53
N THR A 119 -11.14 -11.14 14.29
CA THR A 119 -9.94 -11.66 13.64
C THR A 119 -10.29 -12.29 12.30
N TYR A 120 -9.29 -12.61 11.50
CA TYR A 120 -9.43 -13.38 10.27
C TYR A 120 -8.24 -14.32 10.11
N THR A 121 -8.47 -15.41 9.39
CA THR A 121 -7.41 -16.28 8.86
C THR A 121 -7.41 -16.17 7.34
N LEU A 122 -6.21 -16.11 6.77
CA LEU A 122 -5.96 -16.21 5.34
C LEU A 122 -5.06 -17.42 5.11
N SER A 123 -5.53 -18.38 4.33
CA SER A 123 -4.71 -19.51 3.89
C SER A 123 -4.66 -19.57 2.38
N ALA A 124 -3.68 -20.29 1.82
CA ALA A 124 -3.67 -20.58 0.40
C ALA A 124 -3.10 -21.96 0.09
N THR A 125 -3.64 -22.55 -0.97
CA THR A 125 -3.14 -23.79 -1.56
C THR A 125 -2.45 -23.46 -2.88
N ASP A 126 -1.22 -23.94 -3.03
CA ASP A 126 -0.55 -23.99 -4.34
C ASP A 126 -1.13 -25.17 -5.14
N ASN A 127 -1.69 -24.88 -6.32
CA ASN A 127 -2.32 -25.84 -7.21
C ASN A 127 -1.40 -26.30 -8.36
N ASN A 128 -0.09 -26.06 -8.31
CA ASN A 128 0.89 -26.43 -9.35
C ASN A 128 1.18 -27.94 -9.48
N GLY A 129 0.31 -28.79 -8.92
CA GLY A 129 0.37 -30.24 -9.05
C GLY A 129 1.59 -30.85 -8.36
N ALA A 130 2.34 -31.71 -9.07
CA ALA A 130 3.51 -32.42 -8.54
C ALA A 130 4.78 -31.56 -8.45
N SER A 131 4.71 -30.28 -8.81
CA SER A 131 5.81 -29.33 -8.65
C SER A 131 6.02 -29.00 -7.17
N ALA A 132 7.22 -28.57 -6.79
CA ALA A 132 7.46 -28.09 -5.43
C ALA A 132 6.53 -26.88 -5.14
N PRO A 133 5.97 -26.76 -3.92
CA PRO A 133 5.17 -25.60 -3.56
C PRO A 133 5.99 -24.32 -3.69
N ASN A 134 5.37 -23.27 -4.23
CA ASN A 134 5.98 -21.97 -4.43
C ASN A 134 6.15 -21.16 -3.13
N PHE A 135 5.70 -21.67 -1.98
CA PHE A 135 5.87 -21.02 -0.67
C PHE A 135 7.29 -21.18 -0.10
N PRO A 136 7.80 -20.21 0.70
CA PRO A 136 7.17 -18.92 1.02
C PRO A 136 7.23 -17.95 -0.17
N ILE A 137 6.21 -17.10 -0.28
CA ILE A 137 6.09 -16.03 -1.29
C ILE A 137 5.95 -14.68 -0.60
N ASN A 138 6.29 -13.61 -1.31
CA ASN A 138 5.96 -12.26 -0.89
C ASN A 138 4.72 -11.77 -1.64
N LEU A 139 3.71 -11.31 -0.92
CA LEU A 139 2.46 -10.84 -1.50
C LEU A 139 2.27 -9.37 -1.21
N ASP A 140 1.80 -8.66 -2.23
CA ASP A 140 1.03 -7.44 -2.02
C ASP A 140 -0.43 -7.85 -1.89
N PHE A 141 -1.10 -7.44 -0.82
CA PHE A 141 -2.52 -7.71 -0.68
C PHE A 141 -3.31 -6.54 -0.10
N VAL A 142 -4.59 -6.49 -0.48
CA VAL A 142 -5.56 -5.57 0.07
C VAL A 142 -6.66 -6.36 0.75
N LEU A 143 -6.88 -6.08 2.04
CA LEU A 143 -8.05 -6.55 2.75
C LEU A 143 -9.15 -5.50 2.65
N VAL A 144 -10.33 -5.90 2.19
CA VAL A 144 -11.50 -5.03 2.06
C VAL A 144 -12.55 -5.42 3.09
N LEU A 145 -13.00 -4.46 3.88
CA LEU A 145 -14.11 -4.61 4.82
C LEU A 145 -15.36 -3.95 4.23
N LYS A 146 -16.37 -4.75 3.90
CA LYS A 146 -17.68 -4.25 3.47
C LYS A 146 -18.64 -4.17 4.65
N GLY A 147 -19.24 -3.01 4.86
CA GLY A 147 -20.30 -2.82 5.85
C GLY A 147 -21.36 -1.83 5.38
N GLY A 148 -22.64 -2.15 5.59
CA GLY A 148 -23.74 -1.28 5.19
C GLY A 148 -23.70 -0.94 3.68
N PRO A 149 -23.84 0.35 3.27
CA PRO A 149 -23.88 0.71 1.85
C PRO A 149 -22.51 0.92 1.20
N GLY A 150 -21.40 0.59 1.85
CA GLY A 150 -20.05 0.80 1.29
C GLY A 150 -18.98 -0.09 1.87
N TYR A 151 -17.73 0.21 1.55
CA TYR A 151 -16.54 -0.54 1.96
C TYR A 151 -15.32 0.36 2.10
N ALA A 152 -14.29 -0.15 2.77
CA ALA A 152 -12.96 0.44 2.86
C ALA A 152 -11.90 -0.66 2.70
N GLY A 153 -10.68 -0.30 2.30
CA GLY A 153 -9.60 -1.25 2.09
C GLY A 153 -8.32 -0.87 2.81
N TRP A 154 -7.52 -1.89 3.12
CA TRP A 154 -6.23 -1.80 3.82
C TRP A 154 -5.18 -2.56 3.03
N TYR A 155 -4.13 -1.85 2.62
CA TYR A 155 -3.06 -2.36 1.79
C TYR A 155 -1.85 -2.80 2.61
N PHE A 156 -1.34 -3.97 2.29
CA PHE A 156 -0.14 -4.58 2.82
C PHE A 156 0.83 -4.79 1.65
N ASN A 157 2.03 -4.23 1.79
CA ASN A 157 3.09 -4.24 0.79
C ASN A 157 4.15 -5.28 1.17
N ASP A 158 4.53 -6.12 0.21
CA ASP A 158 5.65 -7.06 0.29
C ASP A 158 5.64 -7.90 1.58
N VAL A 159 4.47 -8.48 1.91
CA VAL A 159 4.34 -9.32 3.11
C VAL A 159 4.78 -10.75 2.83
N GLY A 160 5.59 -11.31 3.72
CA GLY A 160 5.88 -12.74 3.70
C GLY A 160 4.61 -13.57 3.94
N PHE A 161 4.45 -14.64 3.17
CA PHE A 161 3.33 -15.56 3.27
C PHE A 161 3.79 -17.00 3.06
N ASP A 162 3.57 -17.86 4.06
CA ASP A 162 4.06 -19.24 4.12
C ASP A 162 2.95 -20.29 3.95
N SER A 163 1.87 -19.93 3.24
CA SER A 163 0.58 -20.63 3.07
C SER A 163 -0.48 -20.34 4.14
N SER A 164 -0.13 -19.71 5.27
CA SER A 164 -1.08 -19.37 6.33
C SER A 164 -0.74 -18.06 7.03
N GLY A 165 -1.75 -17.25 7.28
CA GLY A 165 -1.63 -15.95 7.91
C GLY A 165 -2.96 -15.47 8.47
N GLY A 166 -2.99 -14.24 8.93
CA GLY A 166 -4.20 -13.61 9.45
C GLY A 166 -3.92 -12.45 10.36
N GLY A 167 -4.96 -11.86 10.94
CA GLY A 167 -4.80 -10.71 11.81
C GLY A 167 -6.11 -10.26 12.44
N ALA A 168 -6.08 -9.05 12.98
CA ALA A 168 -7.25 -8.39 13.54
C ALA A 168 -7.84 -7.39 12.53
N TRP A 169 -9.12 -7.08 12.69
CA TRP A 169 -9.80 -6.05 11.92
C TRP A 169 -10.82 -5.32 12.79
N ALA A 170 -11.05 -4.04 12.47
CA ALA A 170 -12.10 -3.21 13.04
C ALA A 170 -12.65 -2.27 11.95
N ILE A 171 -13.97 -2.13 11.90
CA ILE A 171 -14.64 -1.13 11.08
C ILE A 171 -14.73 0.16 11.90
N GLN A 172 -14.08 1.22 11.42
CA GLN A 172 -14.20 2.57 12.00
C GLN A 172 -14.98 3.54 11.09
N PHE A 173 -15.27 3.15 9.85
CA PHE A 173 -16.07 3.98 8.94
C PHE A 173 -17.55 3.99 9.34
N LEU A 174 -18.18 5.16 9.16
CA LEU A 174 -19.61 5.34 9.42
C LEU A 174 -20.44 5.09 8.16
N ASN A 175 -21.63 4.50 8.35
CA ASN A 175 -22.67 4.48 7.32
C ASN A 175 -23.41 5.84 7.28
N PRO A 176 -24.29 6.09 6.27
CA PRO A 176 -25.06 7.34 6.18
C PRO A 176 -25.97 7.65 7.39
N GLY A 177 -26.23 6.66 8.25
CA GLY A 177 -26.95 6.82 9.51
C GLY A 177 -26.06 7.16 10.70
N ASN A 178 -24.78 7.51 10.47
CA ASN A 178 -23.76 7.80 11.50
C ASN A 178 -23.54 6.65 12.49
N GLN A 179 -23.67 5.40 12.02
CA GLN A 179 -23.41 4.20 12.82
C GLN A 179 -22.25 3.41 12.20
N ILE A 180 -21.46 2.75 13.04
CA ILE A 180 -20.49 1.74 12.59
C ILE A 180 -21.28 0.52 12.11
N PRO A 181 -21.26 0.18 10.81
CA PRO A 181 -21.97 -0.99 10.33
C PRO A 181 -21.27 -2.27 10.77
N ALA A 182 -22.03 -3.34 10.97
CA ALA A 182 -21.46 -4.68 11.02
C ALA A 182 -20.92 -5.08 9.63
N LEU A 183 -19.88 -5.92 9.64
CA LEU A 183 -19.28 -6.52 8.46
C LEU A 183 -20.32 -7.38 7.74
N SER A 184 -20.57 -7.07 6.46
CA SER A 184 -21.38 -7.90 5.56
C SER A 184 -20.53 -9.03 5.02
N HIS A 185 -19.34 -8.69 4.53
CA HIS A 185 -18.34 -9.62 4.02
C HIS A 185 -16.95 -8.98 4.05
N MET A 186 -15.94 -9.83 3.94
CA MET A 186 -14.54 -9.45 3.80
C MET A 186 -14.03 -9.99 2.47
N SER A 187 -13.25 -9.20 1.75
CA SER A 187 -12.60 -9.64 0.51
C SER A 187 -11.09 -9.48 0.63
N VAL A 188 -10.35 -10.36 -0.03
CA VAL A 188 -8.91 -10.22 -0.18
C VAL A 188 -8.58 -10.13 -1.66
N TYR A 189 -7.78 -9.14 -2.01
CA TYR A 189 -7.22 -8.96 -3.33
C TYR A 189 -5.71 -9.09 -3.22
N VAL A 190 -5.08 -9.83 -4.10
CA VAL A 190 -3.64 -10.09 -4.06
C VAL A 190 -3.01 -9.78 -5.39
N ARG A 191 -1.73 -9.47 -5.37
CA ARG A 191 -0.85 -9.52 -6.53
C ARG A 191 0.52 -10.02 -6.08
N GLU A 192 1.37 -10.29 -7.05
CA GLU A 192 2.78 -10.59 -6.78
C GLU A 192 3.40 -9.40 -6.05
N GLY A 193 4.03 -9.65 -4.89
CA GLY A 193 4.86 -8.65 -4.24
C GLY A 193 6.04 -8.32 -5.14
N ASP A 194 6.50 -7.07 -5.10
CA ASP A 194 7.77 -6.74 -5.72
C ASP A 194 8.86 -7.43 -4.88
N ASP A 195 9.46 -8.53 -5.38
CA ASP A 195 10.45 -9.36 -4.67
C ASP A 195 11.77 -8.60 -4.37
N GLY A 196 11.73 -7.35 -3.85
CA GLY A 196 12.86 -6.42 -3.91
C GLY A 196 13.51 -6.42 -5.31
N GLY A 197 12.70 -6.69 -6.33
CA GLY A 197 13.09 -7.29 -7.59
C GLY A 197 13.55 -6.24 -8.56
N GLY A 198 14.60 -5.52 -8.17
CA GLY A 198 15.40 -4.67 -9.03
C GLY A 198 16.04 -5.46 -10.16
N GLY A 199 15.23 -5.88 -11.13
CA GLY A 199 15.62 -6.23 -12.49
C GLY A 199 16.06 -5.01 -13.31
N GLY A 200 16.46 -3.92 -12.65
CA GLY A 200 17.17 -2.78 -13.21
C GLY A 200 18.52 -2.68 -12.51
N GLY A 201 19.55 -3.30 -13.11
CA GLY A 201 20.81 -3.59 -12.42
C GLY A 201 21.45 -2.41 -11.72
N ASN A 202 21.91 -2.62 -10.48
CA ASN A 202 22.82 -1.78 -9.68
C ASN A 202 22.89 -0.32 -10.16
N VAL A 203 21.76 0.38 -10.24
CA VAL A 203 21.79 1.83 -10.46
C VAL A 203 22.21 2.41 -9.12
N PRO A 204 23.36 3.11 -9.04
CA PRO A 204 23.75 3.74 -7.80
C PRO A 204 22.62 4.63 -7.31
N GLU A 205 22.20 4.42 -6.06
CA GLU A 205 21.17 5.22 -5.42
C GLU A 205 21.47 6.71 -5.58
N PRO A 206 20.45 7.60 -5.63
CA PRO A 206 20.66 9.04 -5.79
C PRO A 206 21.65 9.63 -4.77
N SER A 207 21.70 9.03 -3.58
CA SER A 207 22.68 9.32 -2.51
C SER A 207 24.12 9.00 -2.94
N ALA A 208 24.36 7.87 -3.60
CA ALA A 208 25.66 7.46 -4.10
C ALA A 208 26.16 8.37 -5.25
N LEU A 209 25.26 8.81 -6.14
CA LEU A 209 25.60 9.80 -7.17
C LEU A 209 25.89 11.18 -6.57
N ALA A 210 25.14 11.58 -5.55
CA ALA A 210 25.39 12.81 -4.82
C ALA A 210 26.74 12.76 -4.09
N LEU A 211 27.05 11.65 -3.41
CA LEU A 211 28.34 11.42 -2.74
C LEU A 211 29.50 11.35 -3.73
N ALA A 212 29.33 10.69 -4.87
CA ALA A 212 30.34 10.66 -5.93
C ALA A 212 30.59 12.07 -6.50
N SER A 213 29.53 12.85 -6.71
CA SER A 213 29.63 14.25 -7.16
C SER A 213 30.33 15.13 -6.12
N LEU A 214 30.02 14.94 -4.83
CA LEU A 214 30.65 15.67 -3.74
C LEU A 214 32.13 15.31 -3.57
N ALA A 215 32.47 14.02 -3.74
CA ALA A 215 33.84 13.53 -3.70
C ALA A 215 34.69 14.12 -4.85
N LEU A 216 34.12 14.21 -6.07
CA LEU A 216 34.77 14.85 -7.21
C LEU A 216 34.99 16.35 -7.00
N LEU A 217 34.01 17.06 -6.44
CA LEU A 217 34.14 18.47 -6.09
C LEU A 217 35.21 18.68 -4.99
N GLY A 218 35.26 17.80 -4.00
CA GLY A 218 36.28 17.81 -2.95
C GLY A 218 37.70 17.57 -3.48
N ALA A 219 37.87 16.60 -4.39
CA ALA A 219 39.14 16.32 -5.06
C ALA A 219 39.61 17.49 -5.93
N TYR A 220 38.68 18.17 -6.60
CA TYR A 220 38.99 19.37 -7.39
C TYR A 220 39.40 20.56 -6.52
N ALA A 221 38.67 20.82 -5.43
CA ALA A 221 38.97 21.90 -4.51
C ALA A 221 40.33 21.71 -3.80
N THR A 222 40.67 20.48 -3.43
CA THR A 222 41.97 20.15 -2.82
C THR A 222 43.13 20.28 -3.81
N ARG A 223 42.92 19.98 -5.11
CA ARG A 223 43.93 20.20 -6.16
C ARG A 223 44.26 21.68 -6.34
N ARG A 224 43.28 22.59 -6.24
CA ARG A 224 43.49 24.04 -6.38
C ARG A 224 44.22 24.70 -5.21
N ARG A 225 44.40 24.02 -4.08
CA ARG A 225 45.17 24.55 -2.92
C ARG A 225 46.66 24.24 -2.96
N LYS A 226 47.11 23.39 -3.90
CA LYS A 226 48.52 23.00 -4.05
C LYS A 226 49.23 23.69 -5.23
N VAL A 227 48.59 24.68 -5.85
CA VAL A 227 49.19 25.64 -6.79
C VAL A 227 49.07 27.01 -6.17
#